data_AF-A0A843GNX6-F1
#
_entry.id   AF-A0A843GNX6-F1
#
_cell.length_a   1.000
_cell.length_b   1.000
_cell.length_c   1.000
_cell.angle_alpha   90.00
_cell.angle_beta   90.00
_cell.angle_gamma   90.00
#
_symmetry.space_group_name_H-M   'P 1'
#
loop_
_entity.id
_entity.type
_entity.pdbx_description
1 polymer ?
#
loop_
_entity_poly.entity_id
_entity_poly.type
_entity_poly.pdbx_seq_one_letter_code
_entity_poly.pdbx_strand_id
1 'polypeptide(L)'
;MLNDLIINARNKQKQRWDRIHQLEEKKKTIELKIEKEWHKNFGDIKLIYKPLAEAICQKMNIKYYEIYGPFGLDHETSIFFSNESKKPSKSEKFGLCRPIDICNVDTYGLYDLVTRGENEMEIHYATGEETNEFAKGSIGYLNGFNRVRKPLPDNLDEIIKVLRFSPAKEVK
;
A
#
# COMPACT_ATOMS: atom_id res chain seq x y z
N MET A 1 43.27 7.32 -48.38
CA MET A 1 43.53 7.78 -46.98
C MET A 1 42.42 8.66 -46.42
N LEU A 2 42.18 9.89 -46.92
CA LEU A 2 41.12 10.75 -46.35
C LEU A 2 39.70 10.18 -46.54
N ASN A 3 39.40 9.63 -47.71
CA ASN A 3 38.10 9.00 -47.99
C ASN A 3 37.85 7.77 -47.10
N ASP A 4 38.87 6.94 -46.87
CA ASP A 4 38.77 5.75 -46.00
C ASP A 4 38.52 6.14 -44.54
N LEU A 5 39.13 7.24 -44.07
CA LEU A 5 38.89 7.81 -42.75
C LEU A 5 37.44 8.32 -42.61
N ILE A 6 36.93 9.00 -43.64
CA ILE A 6 35.53 9.49 -43.66
C ILE A 6 34.54 8.33 -43.65
N ILE A 7 34.78 7.29 -44.45
CA ILE A 7 33.94 6.08 -44.50
C ILE A 7 33.94 5.39 -43.14
N ASN A 8 35.12 5.22 -42.51
CA ASN A 8 35.24 4.62 -41.18
C ASN A 8 34.54 5.45 -40.10
N ALA A 9 34.64 6.78 -40.14
CA ALA A 9 33.95 7.67 -39.21
C ALA A 9 32.42 7.55 -39.34
N ARG A 10 31.90 7.56 -40.57
CA ARG A 10 30.46 7.37 -40.85
C ARG A 10 29.96 6.00 -40.38
N ASN A 11 30.73 4.95 -40.62
CA ASN A 11 30.37 3.60 -40.16
C ASN A 11 30.32 3.52 -38.63
N LYS A 12 31.30 4.11 -37.93
CA LYS A 12 31.28 4.20 -36.46
C LYS A 12 30.10 5.02 -35.95
N GLN A 13 29.75 6.12 -36.63
CA GLN A 13 28.60 6.95 -36.26
C GLN A 13 27.28 6.19 -36.44
N LYS A 14 27.12 5.46 -37.54
CA LYS A 14 25.96 4.60 -37.78
C LYS A 14 25.82 3.52 -36.71
N GLN A 15 26.91 2.82 -36.38
CA GLN A 15 26.92 1.81 -35.32
C GLN A 15 26.51 2.39 -33.95
N ARG A 16 26.90 3.64 -33.64
CA ARG A 16 26.48 4.32 -32.42
C ARG A 16 24.97 4.60 -32.43
N TRP A 17 24.43 5.10 -33.54
CA TRP A 17 23.00 5.33 -33.70
C TRP A 17 22.18 4.06 -33.57
N ASP A 18 22.59 2.98 -34.23
CA ASP A 18 21.92 1.68 -34.14
C ASP A 18 21.92 1.17 -32.69
N ARG A 19 23.03 1.35 -31.96
CA ARG A 19 23.13 0.97 -30.56
C ARG A 19 22.24 1.82 -29.65
N ILE A 20 22.15 3.13 -29.88
CA ILE A 20 21.25 4.01 -29.12
C ILE A 20 19.81 3.57 -29.32
N HIS A 21 19.38 3.36 -30.56
CA HIS A 21 18.03 2.90 -30.87
C HIS A 21 17.71 1.55 -30.22
N GLN A 22 18.66 0.60 -30.23
CA GLN A 22 18.49 -0.68 -29.52
C GLN A 22 18.35 -0.52 -28.00
N LEU A 23 19.06 0.44 -27.40
CA LEU A 23 18.96 0.72 -25.97
C LEU A 23 17.63 1.39 -25.62
N GLU A 24 17.14 2.29 -26.47
CA GLU A 24 15.83 2.94 -26.30
C GLU A 24 14.67 1.93 -26.38
N GLU A 25 14.69 1.03 -27.36
CA GLU A 25 13.71 -0.06 -27.47
C GLU A 25 13.75 -1.00 -26.25
N LYS A 26 14.96 -1.32 -25.75
CA LYS A 26 15.13 -2.11 -24.53
C LYS A 26 14.59 -1.38 -23.30
N LYS A 27 14.86 -0.08 -23.16
CA LYS A 27 14.35 0.75 -22.06
C LYS A 27 12.82 0.73 -22.05
N LYS A 28 12.20 1.01 -23.19
CA LYS A 28 10.72 0.97 -23.35
C LYS A 28 10.15 -0.40 -23.00
N THR A 29 10.81 -1.48 -23.41
CA THR A 29 10.39 -2.85 -23.07
C THR A 29 10.47 -3.13 -21.56
N ILE A 30 11.48 -2.61 -20.88
CA ILE A 30 11.64 -2.73 -19.43
C ILE A 30 10.57 -1.92 -18.70
N GLU A 31 10.31 -0.69 -19.12
CA GLU A 31 9.27 0.18 -18.55
C GLU A 31 7.89 -0.49 -18.63
N LEU A 32 7.53 -1.04 -19.80
CA LEU A 32 6.27 -1.79 -19.98
C LEU A 32 6.20 -3.05 -19.11
N LYS A 33 7.34 -3.70 -18.83
CA LYS A 33 7.39 -4.85 -17.91
C LYS A 33 7.19 -4.41 -16.46
N ILE A 34 7.82 -3.31 -16.05
CA ILE A 34 7.65 -2.74 -14.71
C ILE A 34 6.19 -2.36 -14.50
N GLU A 35 5.57 -1.66 -15.44
CA GLU A 35 4.15 -1.26 -15.40
C GLU A 35 3.23 -2.49 -15.32
N LYS A 36 3.47 -3.51 -16.16
CA LYS A 36 2.69 -4.76 -16.09
C LYS A 36 2.84 -5.51 -14.76
N GLU A 37 4.04 -5.54 -14.19
CA GLU A 37 4.28 -6.16 -12.88
C GLU A 37 3.67 -5.34 -11.74
N TRP A 38 3.67 -4.01 -11.88
CA TRP A 38 3.00 -3.07 -10.97
C TRP A 38 1.49 -3.27 -10.92
N HIS A 39 0.84 -3.51 -12.07
CA HIS A 39 -0.60 -3.77 -12.13
C HIS A 39 -1.00 -5.21 -11.82
N LYS A 40 -0.11 -6.19 -12.03
CA LYS A 40 -0.40 -7.62 -11.75
C LYS A 40 -0.27 -7.98 -10.28
N ASN A 41 0.62 -7.32 -9.58
CA ASN A 41 0.75 -7.48 -8.15
C ASN A 41 -0.04 -6.34 -7.52
N PHE A 42 -0.76 -6.59 -6.42
CA PHE A 42 -1.22 -5.54 -5.52
C PHE A 42 0.00 -4.79 -4.96
N GLY A 43 0.64 -3.95 -5.79
CA GLY A 43 1.98 -3.40 -5.60
C GLY A 43 2.13 -2.71 -4.25
N ASP A 44 1.05 -2.08 -3.82
CA ASP A 44 0.91 -1.38 -2.55
C ASP A 44 1.19 -2.30 -1.34
N ILE A 45 0.74 -3.57 -1.36
CA ILE A 45 0.92 -4.47 -0.20
C ILE A 45 2.39 -4.83 0.02
N LYS A 46 3.11 -5.22 -1.04
CA LYS A 46 4.51 -5.66 -0.91
C LYS A 46 5.48 -4.48 -0.85
N LEU A 47 5.21 -3.39 -1.57
CA LEU A 47 6.13 -2.26 -1.69
C LEU A 47 5.93 -1.22 -0.59
N ILE A 48 4.72 -1.09 -0.04
CA ILE A 48 4.36 -0.01 0.89
C ILE A 48 3.95 -0.58 2.24
N TYR A 49 2.87 -1.37 2.28
CA TYR A 49 2.27 -1.79 3.55
C TYR A 49 3.16 -2.75 4.33
N LYS A 50 3.87 -3.66 3.64
CA LYS A 50 4.79 -4.59 4.29
C LYS A 50 6.00 -3.89 4.94
N PRO A 51 6.79 -3.06 4.23
CA PRO A 51 7.88 -2.31 4.86
C PRO A 51 7.41 -1.40 5.99
N LEU A 52 6.25 -0.74 5.82
CA LEU A 52 5.65 0.09 6.86
C LEU A 52 5.32 -0.73 8.12
N ALA A 53 4.66 -1.89 7.96
CA ALA A 53 4.32 -2.76 9.07
C ALA A 53 5.57 -3.31 9.79
N GLU A 54 6.60 -3.69 9.04
CA GLU A 54 7.87 -4.16 9.60
C GLU A 54 8.58 -3.06 10.41
N ALA A 55 8.60 -1.83 9.89
CA ALA A 55 9.18 -0.69 10.60
C ALA A 55 8.43 -0.36 11.90
N ILE A 56 7.10 -0.39 11.88
CA ILE A 56 6.27 -0.21 13.08
C ILE A 56 6.54 -1.33 14.09
N CYS A 57 6.57 -2.60 13.65
CA CYS A 57 6.86 -3.72 14.53
C CYS A 57 8.22 -3.59 15.21
N GLN A 58 9.25 -3.22 14.45
CA GLN A 58 10.58 -3.01 14.99
C GLN A 58 10.61 -1.87 16.01
N LYS A 59 9.98 -0.72 15.71
CA LYS A 59 9.99 0.47 16.57
C LYS A 59 9.19 0.26 17.86
N MET A 60 8.08 -0.46 17.80
CA MET A 60 7.18 -0.70 18.94
C MET A 60 7.44 -2.04 19.66
N ASN A 61 8.40 -2.83 19.20
CA ASN A 61 8.68 -4.18 19.70
C ASN A 61 7.46 -5.14 19.62
N ILE A 62 6.68 -5.01 18.54
CA ILE A 62 5.52 -5.85 18.24
C ILE A 62 5.98 -7.08 17.48
N LYS A 63 5.42 -8.25 17.82
CA LYS A 63 5.91 -9.55 17.32
C LYS A 63 5.22 -10.03 16.05
N TYR A 64 4.01 -9.54 15.78
CA TYR A 64 3.18 -10.02 14.69
C TYR A 64 2.42 -8.90 14.01
N TYR A 65 2.30 -8.96 12.68
CA TYR A 65 1.37 -8.15 11.92
C TYR A 65 0.66 -8.98 10.84
N GLU A 66 -0.54 -8.55 10.46
CA GLU A 66 -1.30 -9.12 9.34
C GLU A 66 -1.95 -8.00 8.52
N ILE A 67 -1.80 -8.06 7.19
CA ILE A 67 -2.35 -7.08 6.25
C ILE A 67 -3.56 -7.71 5.57
N TYR A 68 -4.66 -6.97 5.53
CA TYR A 68 -5.92 -7.39 4.93
C TYR A 68 -6.41 -6.37 3.91
N GLY A 69 -7.04 -6.85 2.84
CA GLY A 69 -7.64 -6.03 1.79
C GLY A 69 -7.00 -6.27 0.41
N PRO A 70 -7.28 -5.40 -0.56
CA PRO A 70 -8.21 -4.28 -0.46
C PRO A 70 -9.67 -4.75 -0.33
N PHE A 71 -10.51 -3.96 0.34
CA PHE A 71 -11.94 -4.25 0.57
C PHE A 71 -12.87 -3.15 0.04
N GLY A 72 -14.07 -3.57 -0.36
CA GLY A 72 -15.16 -2.67 -0.73
C GLY A 72 -14.87 -1.83 -1.98
N LEU A 73 -15.73 -0.84 -2.22
CA LEU A 73 -15.59 0.08 -3.35
C LEU A 73 -14.49 1.14 -3.15
N ASP A 74 -14.02 1.31 -1.91
CA ASP A 74 -13.00 2.30 -1.56
C ASP A 74 -11.57 1.74 -1.55
N HIS A 75 -11.38 0.47 -1.91
CA HIS A 75 -10.08 -0.21 -1.92
C HIS A 75 -9.33 -0.14 -0.58
N GLU A 76 -10.07 -0.20 0.54
CA GLU A 76 -9.51 -0.06 1.89
C GLU A 76 -8.55 -1.23 2.20
N THR A 77 -7.34 -0.89 2.67
CA THR A 77 -6.40 -1.85 3.27
C THR A 77 -6.25 -1.59 4.75
N SER A 78 -6.22 -2.66 5.56
CA SER A 78 -6.03 -2.59 7.01
C SER A 78 -4.78 -3.37 7.43
N ILE A 79 -4.00 -2.83 8.36
CA ILE A 79 -2.85 -3.50 8.99
C ILE A 79 -3.15 -3.68 10.47
N PHE A 80 -3.07 -4.93 10.94
CA PHE A 80 -3.25 -5.30 12.33
C PHE A 80 -1.91 -5.68 12.95
N PHE A 81 -1.70 -5.26 14.18
CA PHE A 81 -0.49 -5.50 14.95
C PHE A 81 -0.82 -6.22 16.27
N SER A 82 -0.02 -7.21 16.65
CA SER A 82 -0.18 -7.97 17.90
C SER A 82 1.16 -8.29 18.56
N ASN A 83 1.17 -8.19 19.89
CA ASN A 83 2.31 -8.59 20.73
C ASN A 83 2.41 -10.11 20.93
N GLU A 84 1.38 -10.85 20.54
CA GLU A 84 1.43 -12.31 20.53
C GLU A 84 2.27 -12.81 19.37
N SER A 85 3.00 -13.89 19.62
CA SER A 85 3.92 -14.50 18.65
C SER A 85 3.22 -15.37 17.61
N LYS A 86 1.89 -15.50 17.64
CA LYS A 86 1.12 -16.37 16.75
C LYS A 86 -0.08 -15.65 16.17
N LYS A 87 -0.40 -16.06 14.93
CA LYS A 87 -1.63 -15.70 14.22
C LYS A 87 -2.85 -16.15 15.05
N PRO A 88 -3.82 -15.27 15.36
CA PRO A 88 -5.05 -15.69 16.03
C PRO A 88 -5.79 -16.77 15.21
N SER A 89 -6.45 -17.70 15.90
CA SER A 89 -6.95 -18.94 15.31
C SER A 89 -8.06 -18.67 14.28
N LYS A 90 -8.20 -19.53 13.25
CA LYS A 90 -9.20 -19.36 12.18
C LYS A 90 -10.65 -19.33 12.68
N SER A 91 -10.95 -19.90 13.84
CA SER A 91 -12.27 -19.88 14.51
C SER A 91 -12.60 -18.55 15.18
N GLU A 92 -11.61 -17.65 15.32
CA GLU A 92 -11.79 -16.27 15.80
C GLU A 92 -11.83 -15.28 14.62
N LYS A 93 -11.90 -15.78 13.38
CA LYS A 93 -11.96 -14.96 12.16
C LYS A 93 -13.37 -14.92 11.61
N PHE A 94 -14.13 -13.90 11.98
CA PHE A 94 -15.39 -13.54 11.29
C PHE A 94 -15.39 -12.06 10.89
N GLY A 95 -15.17 -11.79 9.60
CA GLY A 95 -15.93 -10.81 8.79
C GLY A 95 -15.86 -9.28 9.02
N LEU A 96 -15.23 -8.62 8.03
CA LEU A 96 -15.67 -7.43 7.26
C LEU A 96 -15.87 -6.03 7.91
N CYS A 97 -15.11 -5.09 7.35
CA CYS A 97 -15.44 -3.68 7.05
C CYS A 97 -15.90 -2.76 8.18
N ARG A 98 -15.45 -3.02 9.40
CA ARG A 98 -15.29 -2.05 10.48
C ARG A 98 -14.04 -2.46 11.25
N PRO A 99 -13.29 -1.57 11.91
CA PRO A 99 -12.57 -1.97 13.11
C PRO A 99 -13.60 -2.26 14.19
N ILE A 100 -14.41 -3.31 14.00
CA ILE A 100 -14.96 -4.06 15.10
C ILE A 100 -13.81 -5.00 15.43
N ASP A 101 -13.19 -4.78 16.59
CA ASP A 101 -12.31 -5.78 17.16
C ASP A 101 -13.04 -7.09 17.26
N ILE A 102 -12.55 -8.04 16.47
CA ILE A 102 -12.93 -9.44 16.48
C ILE A 102 -11.73 -10.26 16.97
N CYS A 103 -10.73 -9.60 17.56
CA CYS A 103 -9.61 -10.25 18.22
C CYS A 103 -9.79 -10.13 19.74
N ASN A 104 -9.79 -11.25 20.45
CA ASN A 104 -9.76 -11.32 21.92
C ASN A 104 -8.38 -10.97 22.49
N VAL A 105 -7.63 -10.13 21.77
CA VAL A 105 -6.28 -9.70 22.10
C VAL A 105 -6.17 -8.20 21.83
N ASP A 106 -5.38 -7.53 22.66
CA ASP A 106 -5.08 -6.11 22.51
C ASP A 106 -4.33 -5.86 21.19
N THR A 107 -4.94 -5.09 20.29
CA THR A 107 -4.37 -4.83 18.95
C THR A 107 -4.16 -3.34 18.70
N TYR A 108 -3.15 -3.03 17.89
CA TYR A 108 -3.02 -1.73 17.24
C TYR A 108 -3.37 -1.88 15.77
N GLY A 109 -4.08 -0.91 15.20
CA GLY A 109 -4.47 -0.94 13.79
C GLY A 109 -4.22 0.36 13.04
N LEU A 110 -3.81 0.23 11.78
CA LEU A 110 -3.86 1.28 10.76
C LEU A 110 -4.93 0.88 9.73
N TYR A 111 -5.97 1.69 9.62
CA TYR A 111 -7.17 1.39 8.83
C TYR A 111 -7.34 2.39 7.68
N ASP A 112 -8.10 1.99 6.65
CA ASP A 112 -8.54 2.89 5.57
C ASP A 112 -7.44 3.48 4.69
N LEU A 113 -6.39 2.70 4.39
CA LEU A 113 -5.32 3.11 3.48
C LEU A 113 -5.82 3.09 2.04
N VAL A 114 -6.06 4.28 1.47
CA VAL A 114 -6.50 4.49 0.09
C VAL A 114 -5.44 5.29 -0.66
N THR A 115 -5.00 4.78 -1.80
CA THR A 115 -4.15 5.51 -2.76
C THR A 115 -5.06 6.34 -3.68
N ARG A 116 -5.02 7.67 -3.58
CA ARG A 116 -5.74 8.57 -4.50
C ARG A 116 -4.79 9.62 -5.06
N GLY A 117 -4.62 9.62 -6.39
CA GLY A 117 -3.92 10.67 -7.11
C GLY A 117 -3.50 10.21 -8.51
N GLU A 118 -3.70 11.05 -9.52
CA GLU A 118 -3.25 10.77 -10.90
C GLU A 118 -1.72 10.79 -11.03
N ASN A 119 -0.97 11.32 -10.06
CA ASN A 119 0.49 11.44 -10.11
C ASN A 119 1.23 11.25 -8.77
N GLU A 120 0.56 11.17 -7.62
CA GLU A 120 1.20 10.98 -6.31
C GLU A 120 0.44 9.95 -5.47
N MET A 121 1.20 9.01 -4.90
CA MET A 121 0.67 7.91 -4.11
C MET A 121 0.55 8.36 -2.66
N GLU A 122 -0.58 8.99 -2.33
CA GLU A 122 -0.85 9.42 -0.96
C GLU A 122 -1.58 8.33 -0.17
N ILE A 123 -1.03 7.98 0.99
CA ILE A 123 -1.64 7.03 1.92
C ILE A 123 -2.46 7.82 2.93
N HIS A 124 -3.69 7.39 3.20
CA HIS A 124 -4.59 8.05 4.16
C HIS A 124 -4.97 7.12 5.31
N TYR A 125 -5.31 7.65 6.48
CA TYR A 125 -5.85 6.87 7.59
C TYR A 125 -7.22 7.38 8.04
N ALA A 126 -8.06 6.50 8.58
CA ALA A 126 -9.32 6.90 9.19
C ALA A 126 -9.13 7.54 10.57
N THR A 127 -9.69 8.75 10.70
CA THR A 127 -9.65 9.54 11.94
C THR A 127 -10.71 9.14 12.95
N GLY A 128 -11.63 8.23 12.59
CA GLY A 128 -12.71 7.76 13.46
C GLY A 128 -13.89 8.73 13.56
N GLU A 129 -13.75 9.93 13.01
CA GLU A 129 -14.85 10.83 12.78
C GLU A 129 -15.65 10.37 11.56
N GLU A 130 -16.96 10.55 11.60
CA GLU A 130 -17.88 10.24 10.50
C GLU A 130 -18.66 11.49 10.13
N THR A 131 -18.91 11.67 8.83
CA THR A 131 -19.85 12.64 8.27
C THR A 131 -21.21 11.98 8.07
N ASN A 132 -22.20 12.75 7.63
CA ASN A 132 -23.53 12.26 7.28
C ASN A 132 -23.89 12.53 5.81
N GLU A 133 -22.87 12.54 4.94
CA GLU A 133 -23.05 12.80 3.50
C GLU A 133 -23.89 11.69 2.84
N PHE A 134 -23.63 10.44 3.19
CA PHE A 134 -24.37 9.27 2.71
C PHE A 134 -25.36 8.78 3.76
N ALA A 135 -26.62 8.62 3.36
CA ALA A 135 -27.69 8.16 4.25
C ALA A 135 -27.43 6.76 4.80
N LYS A 136 -27.81 6.51 6.06
CA LYS A 136 -27.66 5.20 6.71
C LYS A 136 -28.33 4.10 5.88
N GLY A 137 -27.59 3.03 5.62
CA GLY A 137 -28.04 1.90 4.80
C GLY A 137 -27.86 2.08 3.28
N SER A 138 -27.42 3.26 2.82
CA SER A 138 -27.00 3.46 1.43
C SER A 138 -25.70 2.70 1.12
N ILE A 139 -25.42 2.47 -0.16
CA ILE A 139 -24.17 1.86 -0.62
C ILE A 139 -22.95 2.66 -0.13
N GLY A 140 -23.00 3.99 -0.19
CA GLY A 140 -21.91 4.85 0.29
C GLY A 140 -21.67 4.71 1.79
N TYR A 141 -22.75 4.69 2.59
CA TYR A 141 -22.65 4.45 4.03
C TYR A 141 -22.05 3.06 4.34
N LEU A 142 -22.51 2.01 3.64
CA LEU A 142 -22.02 0.64 3.85
C LEU A 142 -20.57 0.44 3.42
N ASN A 143 -20.08 1.24 2.47
CA ASN A 143 -18.68 1.24 2.03
C ASN A 143 -17.79 2.22 2.82
N GLY A 144 -18.31 2.84 3.88
CA GLY A 144 -17.51 3.71 4.75
C GLY A 144 -17.19 5.08 4.15
N PHE A 145 -17.91 5.55 3.13
CA PHE A 145 -17.64 6.85 2.50
C PHE A 145 -17.89 8.05 3.43
N ASN A 146 -18.63 7.85 4.52
CA ASN A 146 -18.78 8.86 5.56
C ASN A 146 -17.54 9.00 6.45
N ARG A 147 -16.52 8.13 6.35
CA ARG A 147 -15.34 8.21 7.23
C ARG A 147 -14.48 9.40 6.86
N VAL A 148 -14.14 10.22 7.84
CA VAL A 148 -13.18 11.30 7.68
C VAL A 148 -11.77 10.71 7.65
N ARG A 149 -11.04 10.97 6.58
CA ARG A 149 -9.66 10.53 6.37
C ARG A 149 -8.69 11.69 6.41
N LYS A 150 -7.45 11.41 6.83
CA LYS A 150 -6.33 12.36 6.79
C LYS A 150 -5.10 11.69 6.17
N PRO A 151 -4.21 12.46 5.53
CA PRO A 151 -2.93 11.93 5.05
C PRO A 151 -2.17 11.24 6.17
N LEU A 152 -1.58 10.09 5.87
CA LEU A 152 -0.67 9.42 6.76
C LEU A 152 0.60 10.28 6.89
N PRO A 153 1.11 10.54 8.10
CA PRO A 153 2.35 11.29 8.25
C PRO A 153 3.55 10.61 7.58
N ASP A 154 4.51 11.38 7.08
CA ASP A 154 5.72 10.85 6.44
C ASP A 154 6.78 10.32 7.42
N ASN A 155 6.56 10.53 8.73
CA ASN A 155 7.49 10.12 9.78
C ASN A 155 6.93 8.96 10.61
N LEU A 156 7.75 7.93 10.83
CA LEU A 156 7.40 6.74 11.60
C LEU A 156 6.91 7.07 13.02
N ASP A 157 7.53 8.04 13.71
CA ASP A 157 7.12 8.41 15.07
C ASP A 157 5.73 9.09 15.09
N GLU A 158 5.38 9.83 14.03
CA GLU A 158 4.05 10.43 13.89
C GLU A 158 3.01 9.39 13.44
N ILE A 159 3.41 8.44 12.58
CA ILE A 159 2.56 7.31 12.18
C ILE A 159 2.12 6.49 13.40
N ILE A 160 3.04 6.22 14.32
CA ILE A 160 2.73 5.44 15.53
C ILE A 160 1.68 6.13 16.40
N LYS A 161 1.68 7.47 16.46
CA LYS A 161 0.71 8.25 17.25
C LYS A 161 -0.72 8.15 16.70
N VAL A 162 -0.89 7.86 15.41
CA VAL A 162 -2.22 7.72 14.79
C VAL A 162 -2.74 6.29 14.78
N LEU A 163 -1.96 5.31 15.27
CA LEU A 163 -2.41 3.94 15.46
C LEU A 163 -3.53 3.90 16.51
N ARG A 164 -4.58 3.14 16.22
CA ARG A 164 -5.69 2.97 17.16
C ARG A 164 -5.46 1.74 18.00
N PHE A 165 -5.50 1.91 19.31
CA PHE A 165 -5.57 0.80 20.23
C PHE A 165 -6.99 0.28 20.34
N SER A 166 -7.09 -1.04 20.33
CA SER A 166 -8.33 -1.76 20.25
C SER A 166 -8.27 -2.91 21.26
N PRO A 167 -8.90 -2.72 22.44
CA PRO A 167 -8.79 -3.68 23.53
C PRO A 167 -9.49 -4.98 23.18
N ALA A 168 -8.95 -6.10 23.69
CA ALA A 168 -9.63 -7.38 23.65
C ALA A 168 -11.07 -7.25 24.18
N LYS A 169 -12.06 -7.72 23.42
CA LYS A 169 -13.42 -7.83 23.94
C LYS A 169 -13.52 -9.02 24.88
N GLU A 170 -14.05 -8.81 26.08
CA GLU A 170 -14.47 -9.92 26.93
C GLU A 170 -15.57 -10.71 26.21
N VAL A 171 -15.27 -11.98 25.91
CA VAL A 171 -16.28 -12.93 25.46
C VAL A 171 -17.16 -13.26 26.66
N LYS A 172 -18.40 -12.75 26.66
CA LYS A 172 -19.44 -13.16 27.62
C LYS A 172 -20.06 -14.49 27.22
#